data_AF-A0A9E2UKG5-F1
#
_entry.id   AF-A0A9E2UKG5-F1
#
_cell.length_a   1.000
_cell.length_b   1.000
_cell.length_c   1.000
_cell.angle_alpha   90.00
_cell.angle_beta   90.00
_cell.angle_gamma   90.00
#
_symmetry.space_group_name_H-M   'P 1'
#
loop_
_entity.id
_entity.type
_entity.pdbx_description
1 polymer ?
#
loop_
_entity_poly.entity_id
_entity_poly.type
_entity_poly.pdbx_seq_one_letter_code
_entity_poly.pdbx_strand_id
1 'polypeptide(L)'
;MTDLARLPSYPSPTTLIARSGIQFLDFGFDPVRLRVREWGFHDAAGANGIDDLVQLDFDEVRGQYEVVESGRRRPAEPNLVVTAKDALAPFLDKWVPVPFLQVRPNNQFREGPADWARVRVVDLETRFGEGFRDEQGHRYRAVLAFDTGLIGEAEGRAYLAPSPKDVTSGALFALAPQQRANHWLLRQGWMSQWLEELFRELHPRATLEEIEADIKQK
;
A
#
# COMPACT_ATOMS: atom_id res chain seq x y z
N MET A 1 5.41 -25.04 -20.56
CA MET A 1 5.89 -23.65 -20.62
C MET A 1 4.69 -22.78 -20.30
N THR A 2 4.75 -22.09 -19.17
CA THR A 2 3.75 -21.07 -18.80
C THR A 2 4.19 -19.77 -19.46
N ASP A 3 3.36 -19.23 -20.35
CA ASP A 3 3.63 -17.99 -21.09
C ASP A 3 3.41 -16.76 -20.20
N LEU A 4 4.16 -16.65 -19.09
CA LEU A 4 4.22 -15.40 -18.34
C LEU A 4 5.03 -14.37 -19.13
N ALA A 5 4.46 -13.18 -19.30
CA ALA A 5 5.19 -12.08 -19.93
C ALA A 5 6.47 -11.77 -19.14
N ARG A 6 7.58 -11.58 -19.85
CA ARG A 6 8.84 -11.16 -19.25
C ARG A 6 8.70 -9.77 -18.63
N LEU A 7 9.19 -9.60 -17.40
CA LEU A 7 9.14 -8.32 -16.71
C LEU A 7 9.99 -7.26 -17.42
N PRO A 8 9.43 -6.08 -17.73
CA PRO A 8 10.17 -4.97 -18.30
C PRO A 8 11.04 -4.27 -17.25
N SER A 9 12.00 -3.47 -17.73
CA SER A 9 12.77 -2.54 -16.88
C SER A 9 12.25 -1.13 -17.07
N TYR A 10 11.93 -0.45 -15.98
CA TYR A 10 11.45 0.92 -16.01
C TYR A 10 12.53 1.92 -15.54
N PRO A 11 12.68 3.08 -16.19
CA PRO A 11 13.50 4.15 -15.65
C PRO A 11 12.85 4.73 -14.38
N SER A 12 13.66 5.34 -13.51
CA SER A 12 13.19 6.05 -12.32
C SER A 12 13.60 7.53 -12.42
N PRO A 13 12.65 8.47 -12.59
CA PRO A 13 11.20 8.28 -12.67
C PRO A 13 10.74 7.67 -14.02
N THR A 14 9.59 6.97 -13.99
CA THR A 14 8.92 6.46 -15.20
C THR A 14 7.92 7.50 -15.72
N THR A 15 7.96 7.81 -17.01
CA THR A 15 6.99 8.73 -17.63
C THR A 15 5.69 8.01 -17.96
N LEU A 16 4.56 8.58 -17.53
CA LEU A 16 3.22 8.17 -17.94
C LEU A 16 2.64 9.19 -18.93
N ILE A 17 1.98 8.70 -19.97
CA ILE A 17 1.34 9.55 -20.99
C ILE A 17 -0.04 10.02 -20.50
N ALA A 18 -0.23 11.32 -20.32
CA ALA A 18 -1.53 11.88 -19.91
C ALA A 18 -2.64 11.58 -20.94
N ARG A 19 -3.86 11.34 -20.46
CA ARG A 19 -5.08 11.06 -21.25
C ARG A 19 -4.95 9.87 -22.20
N SER A 20 -4.16 8.87 -21.86
CA SER A 20 -4.02 7.63 -22.65
C SER A 20 -4.90 6.48 -22.15
N GLY A 21 -5.75 6.73 -21.15
CA GLY A 21 -6.53 5.71 -20.45
C GLY A 21 -5.74 5.12 -19.29
N ILE A 22 -5.77 3.80 -19.14
CA ILE A 22 -5.06 3.08 -18.07
C ILE A 22 -3.71 2.61 -18.59
N GLN A 23 -2.62 2.99 -17.91
CA GLN A 23 -1.28 2.47 -18.15
C GLN A 23 -0.87 1.48 -17.06
N PHE A 24 -0.20 0.40 -17.44
CA PHE A 24 0.22 -0.65 -16.52
C PHE A 24 1.74 -0.69 -16.36
N LEU A 25 2.20 -0.84 -15.12
CA LEU A 25 3.59 -1.14 -14.81
C LEU A 25 3.65 -2.49 -14.08
N ASP A 26 4.44 -3.44 -14.59
CA ASP A 26 4.53 -4.81 -14.08
C ASP A 26 5.87 -5.05 -13.37
N PHE A 27 5.80 -5.54 -12.15
CA PHE A 27 6.94 -5.81 -11.28
C PHE A 27 6.84 -7.24 -10.75
N GLY A 28 7.96 -7.79 -10.32
CA GLY A 28 7.93 -8.99 -9.50
C GLY A 28 8.82 -8.85 -8.28
N PHE A 29 8.51 -9.64 -7.27
CA PHE A 29 9.27 -9.68 -6.03
C PHE A 29 9.19 -11.06 -5.39
N ASP A 30 10.13 -11.32 -4.49
CA ASP A 30 10.12 -12.50 -3.62
C ASP A 30 10.11 -12.02 -2.15
N PRO A 31 9.19 -12.50 -1.29
CA PRO A 31 9.10 -12.06 0.09
C PRO A 31 10.39 -12.31 0.87
N VAL A 32 11.16 -13.35 0.50
CA VAL A 32 12.43 -13.69 1.12
C VAL A 32 13.49 -12.61 0.88
N ARG A 33 13.28 -11.70 -0.07
CA ARG A 33 14.19 -10.59 -0.38
C ARG A 33 13.69 -9.23 0.12
N LEU A 34 12.53 -9.18 0.77
CA LEU A 34 12.02 -7.96 1.36
C LEU A 34 12.87 -7.56 2.58
N ARG A 35 13.17 -6.25 2.68
CA ARG A 35 13.84 -5.68 3.85
C ARG A 35 12.91 -5.69 5.06
N VAL A 36 11.67 -5.24 4.86
CA VAL A 36 10.64 -5.24 5.88
C VAL A 36 9.94 -6.59 5.89
N ARG A 37 9.89 -7.23 7.07
CA ARG A 37 9.27 -8.55 7.27
C ARG A 37 7.95 -8.49 8.03
N GLU A 38 7.78 -7.46 8.82
CA GLU A 38 6.63 -7.22 9.68
C GLU A 38 6.51 -5.73 9.97
N TRP A 39 5.33 -5.34 10.42
CA TRP A 39 5.04 -4.01 10.92
C TRP A 39 4.49 -4.12 12.34
N GLY A 40 5.10 -3.38 13.26
CA GLY A 40 4.61 -3.21 14.62
C GLY A 40 3.69 -1.99 14.71
N PHE A 41 2.61 -2.14 15.45
CA PHE A 41 1.65 -1.09 15.74
C PHE A 41 1.40 -0.99 17.24
N HIS A 42 1.11 0.22 17.68
CA HIS A 42 0.48 0.48 18.96
C HIS A 42 -0.99 0.79 18.72
N ASP A 43 -1.87 -0.10 19.17
CA ASP A 43 -3.32 0.04 19.16
C ASP A 43 -3.77 0.53 20.54
N ALA A 44 -4.19 1.79 20.63
CA ALA A 44 -4.74 2.35 21.85
C ALA A 44 -6.13 1.75 22.11
N ALA A 45 -6.16 0.60 22.80
CA ALA A 45 -7.36 -0.16 23.12
C ALA A 45 -8.47 0.74 23.71
N GLY A 46 -9.48 1.10 22.91
CA GLY A 46 -10.59 1.94 23.36
C GLY A 46 -11.53 2.51 22.31
N ALA A 47 -11.14 2.62 21.04
CA ALA A 47 -12.03 3.09 19.99
C ALA A 47 -11.73 2.44 18.62
N ASN A 48 -12.80 2.08 17.90
CA ASN A 48 -12.75 1.34 16.64
C ASN A 48 -12.39 2.26 15.47
N GLY A 49 -11.14 2.73 15.39
CA GLY A 49 -10.74 3.70 14.36
C GLY A 49 -9.26 3.67 14.01
N ILE A 50 -8.95 4.11 12.79
CA ILE A 50 -7.58 4.25 12.30
C ILE A 50 -6.73 5.25 13.09
N ASP A 51 -7.38 6.13 13.84
CA ASP A 51 -6.74 7.21 14.60
C ASP A 51 -6.07 6.69 15.88
N ASP A 52 -6.45 5.50 16.33
CA ASP A 52 -5.93 4.85 17.52
C ASP A 52 -4.82 3.84 17.19
N LEU A 53 -4.60 3.57 15.90
CA LEU A 53 -3.53 2.70 15.41
C LEU A 53 -2.30 3.55 15.05
N VAL A 54 -1.19 3.35 15.74
CA VAL A 54 0.07 4.05 15.48
C VAL A 54 1.11 3.07 14.96
N GLN A 55 1.53 3.25 13.70
CA GLN A 55 2.63 2.47 13.12
C GLN A 55 3.96 2.84 13.79
N LEU A 56 4.69 1.83 14.24
CA LEU A 56 6.02 1.98 14.82
C LEU A 56 7.10 1.82 13.73
N ASP A 57 8.19 2.57 13.87
CA ASP A 57 9.37 2.45 13.02
C ASP A 57 10.36 1.47 13.68
N PHE A 58 10.81 0.44 12.97
CA PHE A 58 11.85 -0.47 13.49
C PHE A 58 13.24 0.11 13.24
N ASP A 59 14.01 0.35 14.31
CA ASP A 59 15.42 0.74 14.22
C ASP A 59 16.29 -0.52 14.09
N GLU A 60 16.74 -0.82 12.87
CA GLU A 60 17.61 -1.98 12.58
C GLU A 60 18.96 -1.93 13.33
N VAL A 61 19.46 -0.75 13.68
CA VAL A 61 20.76 -0.60 14.38
C VAL A 61 20.61 -0.94 15.85
N ARG A 62 19.50 -0.53 16.46
CA ARG A 62 19.22 -0.77 17.88
C ARG A 62 18.44 -2.05 18.15
N GLY A 63 17.80 -2.61 17.11
CA GLY A 63 16.97 -3.81 17.22
C GLY A 63 15.69 -3.59 18.03
N GLN A 64 15.12 -2.39 17.99
CA GLN A 64 13.92 -2.03 18.76
C GLN A 64 12.95 -1.18 17.94
N TYR A 65 11.67 -1.21 18.30
CA TYR A 65 10.67 -0.33 17.73
C TYR A 65 10.74 1.08 18.37
N GLU A 66 10.53 2.11 17.56
CA GLU A 66 10.50 3.50 17.98
C GLU A 66 9.23 4.20 17.46
N VAL A 67 8.74 5.16 18.23
CA VAL A 67 7.67 6.08 17.84
C VAL A 67 8.17 7.52 17.87
N VAL A 68 7.67 8.36 16.96
CA VAL A 68 7.96 9.80 16.97
C VAL A 68 6.85 10.52 17.74
N GLU A 69 7.13 10.90 18.98
CA GLU A 69 6.25 11.70 19.83
C GLU A 69 6.81 13.11 20.02
N SER A 70 6.02 14.13 19.68
CA SER A 70 6.43 15.55 19.80
C SER A 70 7.80 15.85 19.17
N GLY A 71 8.10 15.20 18.04
CA GLY A 71 9.37 15.35 17.31
C GLY A 71 10.57 14.61 17.93
N ARG A 72 10.37 13.79 18.96
CA ARG A 72 11.41 12.97 19.57
C ARG A 72 11.12 11.50 19.34
N ARG A 73 12.15 10.74 18.96
CA ARG A 73 12.08 9.28 18.89
C ARG A 73 12.15 8.70 20.29
N ARG A 74 11.23 7.79 20.59
CA ARG A 74 11.20 7.06 21.86
C ARG A 74 11.04 5.57 21.57
N PRO A 75 11.71 4.69 22.35
CA PRO A 75 11.41 3.26 22.31
C PRO A 75 9.92 3.04 22.61
N ALA A 76 9.30 2.14 21.85
CA ALA A 76 7.91 1.72 22.05
C ALA A 76 7.80 0.24 21.73
N GLU A 77 6.94 -0.49 22.46
CA GLU A 77 6.66 -1.89 22.17
C GLU A 77 5.35 -2.01 21.39
N PRO A 78 5.32 -2.76 20.28
CA PRO A 78 4.09 -3.03 19.57
C PRO A 78 3.18 -3.93 20.42
N ASN A 79 1.88 -3.64 20.43
CA ASN A 79 0.86 -4.57 20.95
C ASN A 79 0.09 -5.27 19.82
N LEU A 80 0.40 -4.93 18.56
CA LEU A 80 -0.07 -5.59 17.37
C LEU A 80 1.10 -5.71 16.39
N VAL A 81 1.37 -6.93 15.90
CA VAL A 81 2.39 -7.18 14.89
C VAL A 81 1.76 -7.86 13.69
N VAL A 82 1.99 -7.31 12.50
CA VAL A 82 1.46 -7.85 11.24
C VAL A 82 2.61 -8.26 10.33
N THR A 83 2.68 -9.54 9.99
CA THR A 83 3.72 -10.07 9.08
C THR A 83 3.46 -9.63 7.63
N ALA A 84 4.50 -9.59 6.80
CA ALA A 84 4.37 -9.27 5.38
C ALA A 84 3.43 -10.23 4.63
N LYS A 85 3.36 -11.49 5.06
CA LYS A 85 2.45 -12.48 4.50
C LYS A 85 1.00 -12.16 4.88
N ASP A 86 0.74 -11.91 6.16
CA ASP A 86 -0.60 -11.62 6.65
C ASP A 86 -1.12 -10.28 6.12
N ALA A 87 -0.25 -9.26 6.03
CA ALA A 87 -0.58 -7.98 5.41
C ALA A 87 -0.98 -8.13 3.94
N LEU A 88 -0.32 -9.01 3.18
CA LEU A 88 -0.60 -9.17 1.75
C LEU A 88 -1.84 -10.04 1.46
N ALA A 89 -2.16 -10.98 2.36
CA ALA A 89 -3.18 -12.00 2.12
C ALA A 89 -4.56 -11.48 1.69
N PRO A 90 -5.14 -10.42 2.30
CA PRO A 90 -6.46 -9.91 1.90
C PRO A 90 -6.50 -9.33 0.48
N PHE A 91 -5.33 -8.92 -0.03
CA PHE A 91 -5.14 -8.16 -1.27
C PHE A 91 -4.75 -9.04 -2.46
N LEU A 92 -4.41 -10.30 -2.23
CA LEU A 92 -3.99 -11.20 -3.30
C LEU A 92 -5.08 -11.37 -4.35
N ASP A 93 -4.66 -11.34 -5.61
CA ASP A 93 -5.48 -11.49 -6.80
C ASP A 93 -6.56 -10.43 -7.02
N LYS A 94 -6.62 -9.39 -6.19
CA LYS A 94 -7.58 -8.28 -6.26
C LYS A 94 -6.91 -6.98 -6.68
N TRP A 95 -7.67 -6.08 -7.31
CA TRP A 95 -7.21 -4.72 -7.57
C TRP A 95 -7.49 -3.85 -6.35
N VAL A 96 -6.43 -3.31 -5.75
CA VAL A 96 -6.51 -2.54 -4.50
C VAL A 96 -6.00 -1.13 -4.74
N PRO A 97 -6.74 -0.09 -4.33
CA PRO A 97 -6.25 1.29 -4.34
C PRO A 97 -4.92 1.41 -3.58
N VAL A 98 -3.99 2.23 -4.10
CA VAL A 98 -2.70 2.49 -3.44
C VAL A 98 -2.42 3.98 -3.33
N PRO A 99 -1.77 4.46 -2.25
CA PRO A 99 -1.47 5.87 -2.06
C PRO A 99 -0.30 6.31 -2.96
N PHE A 100 -0.55 6.46 -4.27
CA PHE A 100 0.43 6.98 -5.22
C PHE A 100 0.29 8.51 -5.30
N LEU A 101 0.96 9.23 -4.43
CA LEU A 101 0.67 10.64 -4.17
C LEU A 101 1.67 11.56 -4.86
N GLN A 102 1.27 12.81 -5.07
CA GLN A 102 2.17 13.83 -5.60
C GLN A 102 3.31 14.09 -4.60
N VAL A 103 4.55 13.99 -5.08
CA VAL A 103 5.76 14.25 -4.30
C VAL A 103 5.94 15.76 -4.11
N ARG A 104 6.32 16.13 -2.90
CA ARG A 104 6.72 17.48 -2.49
C ARG A 104 8.20 17.47 -2.06
N PRO A 105 8.86 18.64 -1.98
CA PRO A 105 10.22 18.74 -1.45
C PRO A 105 10.36 18.04 -0.09
N ASN A 106 11.57 17.59 0.24
CA ASN A 106 11.89 16.91 1.51
C ASN A 106 11.15 15.57 1.72
N ASN A 107 10.87 14.81 0.64
CA ASN A 107 10.17 13.53 0.67
C ASN A 107 8.80 13.61 1.37
N GLN A 108 8.12 14.74 1.22
CA GLN A 108 6.75 14.91 1.65
C GLN A 108 5.80 14.55 0.52
N PHE A 109 4.54 14.33 0.86
CA PHE A 109 3.48 14.03 -0.10
C PHE A 109 2.37 15.05 0.07
N ARG A 110 1.77 15.46 -1.05
CA ARG A 110 0.48 16.15 -1.03
C ARG A 110 -0.61 15.12 -0.76
N GLU A 111 -1.70 15.53 -0.11
CA GLU A 111 -2.93 14.76 -0.11
C GLU A 111 -3.50 14.68 -1.52
N GLY A 112 -3.39 13.49 -2.12
CA GLY A 112 -3.89 13.14 -3.44
C GLY A 112 -2.80 13.01 -4.53
N PRO A 113 -3.17 12.48 -5.70
CA PRO A 113 -4.52 12.13 -6.09
C PRO A 113 -5.02 10.84 -5.42
N ALA A 114 -6.30 10.80 -5.03
CA ALA A 114 -6.85 9.74 -4.18
C ALA A 114 -7.30 8.48 -4.92
N ASP A 115 -7.63 8.57 -6.22
CA ASP A 115 -8.32 7.51 -6.98
C ASP A 115 -7.80 7.42 -8.42
N TRP A 116 -6.49 7.29 -8.59
CA TRP A 116 -5.87 7.15 -9.92
C TRP A 116 -4.92 5.96 -10.02
N ALA A 117 -4.57 5.32 -8.91
CA ALA A 117 -3.61 4.23 -8.88
C ALA A 117 -4.16 3.01 -8.13
N ARG A 118 -4.02 1.84 -8.74
CA ARG A 118 -4.36 0.54 -8.12
C ARG A 118 -3.22 -0.45 -8.32
N VAL A 119 -3.09 -1.42 -7.43
CA VAL A 119 -2.17 -2.55 -7.57
C VAL A 119 -2.94 -3.86 -7.57
N ARG A 120 -2.49 -4.83 -8.34
CA ARG A 120 -2.90 -6.24 -8.20
C ARG A 120 -1.67 -7.09 -8.00
N VAL A 121 -1.66 -7.87 -6.92
CA VAL A 121 -0.56 -8.77 -6.58
C VAL A 121 -1.02 -10.21 -6.75
N VAL A 122 -0.27 -11.00 -7.52
CA VAL A 122 -0.56 -12.40 -7.82
C VAL A 122 0.53 -13.27 -7.21
N ASP A 123 0.15 -14.28 -6.43
CA ASP A 123 1.06 -15.33 -5.95
C ASP A 123 1.19 -16.41 -7.03
N LEU A 124 2.37 -16.51 -7.64
CA LEU A 124 2.61 -17.45 -8.71
C LEU A 124 2.64 -18.90 -8.22
N GLU A 125 3.02 -19.16 -6.96
CA GLU A 125 2.96 -20.52 -6.41
C GLU A 125 1.51 -20.99 -6.30
N THR A 126 0.63 -20.14 -5.78
CA THR A 126 -0.80 -20.43 -5.68
C THR A 126 -1.45 -20.64 -7.05
N ARG A 127 -0.99 -19.91 -8.09
CA ARG A 127 -1.57 -19.97 -9.44
C ARG A 127 -1.03 -21.12 -10.30
N PHE A 128 0.26 -21.44 -10.20
CA PHE A 128 0.95 -22.31 -11.15
C PHE A 128 1.60 -23.53 -10.51
N GLY A 129 1.56 -23.66 -9.18
CA GLY A 129 2.07 -24.81 -8.43
C GLY A 129 3.21 -24.45 -7.48
N GLU A 130 3.42 -25.30 -6.48
CA GLU A 130 4.47 -25.13 -5.48
C GLU A 130 5.85 -24.95 -6.12
N GLY A 131 6.64 -24.00 -5.58
CA GLY A 131 7.98 -23.69 -6.08
C GLY A 131 8.02 -22.93 -7.41
N PHE A 132 6.88 -22.63 -8.03
CA PHE A 132 6.86 -21.87 -9.27
C PHE A 132 7.46 -20.47 -9.10
N ARG A 133 8.33 -20.07 -10.04
CA ARG A 133 8.92 -18.74 -10.13
C ARG A 133 8.85 -18.26 -11.57
N ASP A 134 8.79 -16.95 -11.77
CA ASP A 134 8.98 -16.38 -13.11
C ASP A 134 10.45 -16.51 -13.57
N GLU A 135 10.72 -16.10 -14.81
CA GLU A 135 12.06 -16.15 -15.41
C GLU A 135 13.14 -15.37 -14.64
N GLN A 136 12.74 -14.43 -13.78
CA GLN A 136 13.63 -13.63 -12.94
C GLN A 136 13.71 -14.16 -11.50
N GLY A 137 13.10 -15.32 -11.23
CA GLY A 137 13.10 -15.97 -9.93
C GLY A 137 12.13 -15.36 -8.93
N HIS A 138 11.09 -14.65 -9.37
CA HIS A 138 10.14 -13.96 -8.48
C HIS A 138 8.93 -14.86 -8.19
N ARG A 139 8.45 -14.84 -6.95
CA ARG A 139 7.23 -15.57 -6.53
C ARG A 139 5.97 -14.77 -6.77
N TYR A 140 6.02 -13.45 -6.60
CA TYR A 140 4.86 -12.58 -6.78
C TYR A 140 5.03 -11.69 -8.00
N ARG A 141 3.91 -11.43 -8.68
CA ARG A 141 3.79 -10.39 -9.70
C ARG A 141 2.90 -9.28 -9.18
N ALA A 142 3.39 -8.05 -9.22
CA ALA A 142 2.65 -6.85 -8.84
C ALA A 142 2.45 -5.98 -10.06
N VAL A 143 1.20 -5.81 -10.49
CA VAL A 143 0.85 -4.92 -11.59
C VAL A 143 0.24 -3.67 -11.00
N LEU A 144 0.89 -2.52 -11.23
CA LEU A 144 0.33 -1.21 -10.97
C LEU A 144 -0.47 -0.76 -12.20
N ALA A 145 -1.63 -0.17 -11.97
CA ALA A 145 -2.50 0.42 -12.97
C ALA A 145 -2.72 1.89 -12.63
N PHE A 146 -2.48 2.77 -13.59
CA PHE A 146 -2.63 4.22 -13.46
C PHE A 146 -3.69 4.73 -14.44
N ASP A 147 -4.79 5.28 -13.92
CA ASP A 147 -5.70 6.09 -14.71
C ASP A 147 -5.05 7.44 -14.99
N THR A 148 -4.75 7.69 -16.26
CA THR A 148 -4.08 8.91 -16.72
C THR A 148 -5.05 9.99 -17.16
N GLY A 149 -6.34 9.82 -16.85
CA GLY A 149 -7.35 10.88 -16.92
C GLY A 149 -6.91 12.11 -16.11
N LEU A 150 -7.27 13.29 -16.60
CA LEU A 150 -6.96 14.55 -15.93
C LEU A 150 -8.21 15.22 -15.40
N ILE A 151 -8.18 15.59 -14.12
CA ILE A 151 -9.26 16.36 -13.47
C ILE A 151 -8.72 17.74 -13.10
N GLY A 152 -9.40 18.79 -13.55
CA GLY A 152 -9.07 20.16 -13.19
C GLY A 152 -9.27 20.41 -11.69
N GLU A 153 -8.28 21.04 -11.06
CA GLU A 153 -8.40 21.51 -9.68
C GLU A 153 -9.44 22.62 -9.59
N ALA A 154 -10.31 22.56 -8.58
CA ALA A 154 -11.26 23.60 -8.23
C ALA A 154 -11.40 23.66 -6.70
N GLU A 155 -11.72 24.84 -6.16
CA GLU A 155 -11.95 25.01 -4.73
C GLU A 155 -13.11 24.11 -4.26
N GLY A 156 -12.91 23.41 -3.14
CA GLY A 156 -13.87 22.44 -2.62
C GLY A 156 -13.95 21.10 -3.38
N ARG A 157 -13.19 20.91 -4.48
CA ARG A 157 -13.15 19.64 -5.21
C ARG A 157 -12.04 18.74 -4.69
N ALA A 158 -12.37 17.47 -4.42
CA ALA A 158 -11.39 16.46 -4.05
C ALA A 158 -10.35 16.25 -5.18
N TYR A 159 -9.08 16.12 -4.80
CA TYR A 159 -8.00 15.81 -5.73
C TYR A 159 -7.95 14.30 -5.97
N LEU A 160 -8.73 13.84 -6.96
CA LEU A 160 -8.95 12.40 -7.23
C LEU A 160 -8.02 11.84 -8.30
N ALA A 161 -7.70 12.64 -9.33
CA ALA A 161 -6.79 12.27 -10.42
C ALA A 161 -5.79 13.40 -10.68
N PRO A 162 -4.63 13.13 -11.32
CA PRO A 162 -3.70 14.17 -11.73
C PRO A 162 -4.41 15.29 -12.50
N SER A 163 -3.91 16.52 -12.36
CA SER A 163 -4.48 17.71 -12.99
C SER A 163 -3.66 18.13 -14.21
N PRO A 164 -4.23 18.96 -15.12
CA PRO A 164 -3.45 19.58 -16.18
C PRO A 164 -2.24 20.38 -15.68
N LYS A 165 -2.34 20.97 -14.48
CA LYS A 165 -1.22 21.70 -13.86
C LYS A 165 -0.08 20.77 -13.48
N ASP A 166 -0.39 19.58 -12.98
CA ASP A 166 0.61 18.57 -12.62
C ASP A 166 1.43 18.14 -13.84
N VAL A 167 0.77 18.00 -14.99
CA VAL A 167 1.45 17.71 -16.26
C VAL A 167 2.36 18.87 -16.66
N THR A 168 1.85 20.10 -16.67
CA THR A 168 2.63 21.27 -17.10
C THR A 168 3.82 21.58 -16.19
N SER A 169 3.72 21.23 -14.90
CA SER A 169 4.79 21.45 -13.91
C SER A 169 5.77 20.28 -13.80
N GLY A 170 5.55 19.18 -14.53
CA GLY A 170 6.38 17.98 -14.43
C GLY A 170 6.32 17.33 -13.06
N ALA A 171 5.14 17.31 -12.43
CA ALA A 171 4.95 16.74 -11.12
C ALA A 171 5.38 15.26 -11.06
N LEU A 172 6.07 14.91 -9.98
CA LEU A 172 6.41 13.53 -9.67
C LEU A 172 5.36 12.92 -8.75
N PHE A 173 5.09 11.64 -8.95
CA PHE A 173 4.22 10.86 -8.08
C PHE A 173 4.96 9.60 -7.64
N ALA A 174 4.73 9.17 -6.41
CA ALA A 174 5.33 7.96 -5.86
C ALA A 174 4.40 7.30 -4.84
N LEU A 175 4.61 6.01 -4.61
CA LEU A 175 3.95 5.30 -3.52
C LEU A 175 4.33 5.93 -2.18
N ALA A 176 3.34 6.28 -1.37
CA ALA A 176 3.47 6.86 -0.04
C ALA A 176 3.06 5.85 1.04
N PRO A 177 3.95 4.91 1.41
CA PRO A 177 3.59 3.80 2.30
C PRO A 177 3.52 4.23 3.78
N GLN A 178 4.10 5.37 4.15
CA GLN A 178 4.13 5.80 5.55
C GLN A 178 2.76 6.30 6.00
N GLN A 179 2.30 5.85 7.18
CA GLN A 179 1.02 6.26 7.75
C GLN A 179 0.83 7.79 7.75
N ARG A 180 1.84 8.55 8.17
CA ARG A 180 1.78 10.04 8.17
C ARG A 180 1.39 10.66 6.81
N ALA A 181 1.71 10.00 5.70
CA ALA A 181 1.44 10.50 4.36
C ALA A 181 0.08 10.04 3.80
N ASN A 182 -0.44 8.91 4.27
CA ASN A 182 -1.65 8.28 3.72
C ASN A 182 -2.82 8.17 4.72
N HIS A 183 -2.65 8.57 5.99
CA HIS A 183 -3.70 8.50 7.00
C HIS A 183 -5.01 9.20 6.58
N TRP A 184 -4.91 10.37 5.93
CA TRP A 184 -6.07 11.11 5.40
C TRP A 184 -6.86 10.32 4.36
N LEU A 185 -6.19 9.48 3.56
CA LEU A 185 -6.78 8.63 2.53
C LEU A 185 -7.50 7.45 3.17
N LEU A 186 -6.88 6.84 4.18
CA LEU A 186 -7.46 5.72 4.90
C LEU A 186 -8.68 6.13 5.77
N ARG A 187 -8.78 7.42 6.13
CA ARG A 187 -9.97 8.04 6.76
C ARG A 187 -11.12 8.32 5.77
N GLN A 188 -10.90 8.19 4.46
CA GLN A 188 -11.99 8.37 3.50
C GLN A 188 -12.96 7.21 3.63
N GLY A 189 -14.26 7.50 3.79
CA GLY A 189 -15.26 6.45 4.01
C GLY A 189 -15.27 5.35 2.94
N TRP A 190 -15.05 5.72 1.67
CA TRP A 190 -14.94 4.75 0.58
C TRP A 190 -13.71 3.83 0.72
N MET A 191 -12.59 4.34 1.24
CA MET A 191 -11.36 3.56 1.44
C MET A 191 -11.53 2.63 2.64
N SER A 192 -12.04 3.15 3.75
CA SER A 192 -12.29 2.34 4.94
C SER A 192 -13.25 1.19 4.64
N GLN A 193 -14.35 1.48 3.92
CA GLN A 193 -15.30 0.46 3.48
C GLN A 193 -14.65 -0.58 2.55
N TRP A 194 -13.85 -0.14 1.58
CA TRP A 194 -13.13 -1.05 0.68
C TRP A 194 -12.23 -2.01 1.45
N LEU A 195 -11.43 -1.50 2.40
CA LEU A 195 -10.54 -2.33 3.20
C LEU A 195 -11.31 -3.30 4.11
N GLU A 196 -12.42 -2.85 4.69
CA GLU A 196 -13.31 -3.70 5.49
C GLU A 196 -13.89 -4.85 4.66
N GLU A 197 -14.36 -4.58 3.45
CA GLU A 197 -14.88 -5.59 2.52
C GLU A 197 -13.80 -6.64 2.18
N LEU A 198 -12.59 -6.20 1.85
CA LEU A 198 -11.47 -7.09 1.57
C LEU A 198 -11.12 -7.99 2.75
N PHE A 199 -11.17 -7.45 3.97
CA PHE A 199 -10.92 -8.21 5.19
C PHE A 199 -12.03 -9.22 5.47
N ARG A 200 -13.31 -8.83 5.36
CA ARG A 200 -14.47 -9.72 5.53
C ARG A 200 -14.47 -10.87 4.51
N GLU A 201 -14.07 -10.60 3.27
CA GLU A 201 -13.93 -11.64 2.25
C GLU A 201 -12.87 -12.68 2.59
N LEU A 202 -11.76 -12.27 3.24
CA LEU A 202 -10.73 -13.20 3.70
C LEU A 202 -11.21 -14.04 4.89
N HIS A 203 -12.06 -13.46 5.75
CA HIS A 203 -12.58 -14.08 6.97
C HIS A 203 -14.13 -14.19 6.96
N PRO A 204 -14.73 -14.95 6.02
CA PRO A 204 -16.18 -14.93 5.77
C PRO A 204 -17.04 -15.52 6.91
N ARG A 205 -16.40 -16.21 7.86
CA ARG A 205 -17.07 -16.87 9.00
C ARG A 205 -16.68 -16.31 10.35
N ALA A 206 -15.71 -15.40 10.40
CA ALA A 206 -15.25 -14.88 11.67
C ALA A 206 -16.26 -13.85 12.16
N THR A 207 -16.85 -14.12 13.32
CA THR A 207 -17.59 -13.11 14.08
C THR A 207 -16.63 -12.00 14.52
N LEU A 208 -17.14 -10.78 14.77
CA LEU A 208 -16.30 -9.69 15.30
C LEU A 208 -15.51 -10.13 16.54
N GLU A 209 -16.10 -10.95 17.40
CA GLU A 209 -15.46 -11.52 18.59
C GLU A 209 -14.33 -12.50 18.26
N GLU A 210 -14.46 -13.32 17.21
CA GLU A 210 -13.40 -14.24 16.76
C GLU A 210 -12.26 -13.49 16.05
N ILE A 211 -12.57 -12.43 15.29
CA ILE A 211 -11.57 -11.55 14.68
C ILE A 211 -10.76 -10.84 15.77
N GLU A 212 -11.44 -10.26 16.76
CA GLU A 212 -10.78 -9.61 17.89
C GLU A 212 -9.96 -10.60 18.75
N ALA A 213 -10.42 -11.85 18.89
CA ALA A 213 -9.69 -12.90 19.58
C ALA A 213 -8.43 -13.33 18.81
N ASP A 214 -8.50 -13.51 17.49
CA ASP A 214 -7.35 -13.84 16.64
C ASP A 214 -6.31 -12.71 16.61
N ILE A 215 -6.75 -11.45 16.61
CA ILE A 215 -5.87 -10.28 16.70
C ILE A 215 -5.17 -10.22 18.07
N LYS A 216 -5.85 -10.60 19.15
CA LYS A 216 -5.28 -10.61 20.52
C LYS A 216 -4.42 -11.84 20.84
N GLN A 217 -4.54 -12.93 20.08
CA GLN A 217 -3.78 -14.17 20.30
C GLN A 217 -2.48 -14.28 19.48
N LYS A 218 -2.25 -13.37 18.53
CA LYS A 218 -1.00 -13.25 17.77
C LYS A 218 -0.14 -12.12 18.29
#